data_AF-A0A951ZIL1-F1
#
_entry.id   AF-A0A951ZIL1-F1
#
_cell.length_a   1.000
_cell.length_b   1.000
_cell.length_c   1.000
_cell.angle_alpha   90.00
_cell.angle_beta   90.00
_cell.angle_gamma   90.00
#
_symmetry.space_group_name_H-M   'P 1'
#
loop_
_entity.id
_entity.type
_entity.pdbx_description
1 polymer ?
#
loop_
_entity_poly.entity_id
_entity_poly.type
_entity_poly.pdbx_seq_one_letter_code
_entity_poly.pdbx_strand_id
1 'polypeptide(L)'
;RRTLDEEAAKALPDPESVRAALGRHFAPGGAKSTYVAASDLAGKTSESDDPIGSALWLPLYETVERSDSTYRRTAKKVVEPVMLAQQLARLMGPDAGEVLAWLRHAPLSLGVACERVDAKGQGTAGGGDAALAGLLAYATWFAVHAFGVRA
;
A
#
# COMPACT_ATOMS: atom_id res chain seq x y z
N ARG A 1 2.93 -11.14 23.22
CA ARG A 1 3.87 -12.24 22.91
C ARG A 1 5.07 -11.61 22.20
N ARG A 2 6.17 -11.33 22.90
CA ARG A 2 7.40 -10.80 22.29
C ARG A 2 8.16 -11.99 21.69
N THR A 3 8.40 -11.96 20.38
CA THR A 3 9.03 -13.04 19.61
C THR A 3 10.56 -12.97 19.60
N LEU A 4 11.14 -11.94 20.23
CA LEU A 4 12.59 -11.74 20.39
C LEU A 4 12.95 -11.84 21.86
N ASP A 5 14.13 -12.42 22.15
CA ASP A 5 14.73 -12.34 23.47
C ASP A 5 15.13 -10.88 23.82
N GLU A 6 15.32 -10.63 25.12
CA GLU A 6 15.55 -9.28 25.63
C GLU A 6 16.90 -8.69 25.21
N GLU A 7 17.88 -9.51 24.83
CA GLU A 7 19.19 -9.03 24.37
C GLU A 7 19.12 -8.59 22.91
N ALA A 8 18.50 -9.39 22.04
CA ALA A 8 18.27 -9.04 20.65
C ALA A 8 17.38 -7.79 20.51
N ALA A 9 16.40 -7.63 21.40
CA ALA A 9 15.52 -6.45 21.41
C ALA A 9 16.29 -5.14 21.66
N LYS A 10 17.39 -5.16 22.43
CA LYS A 10 18.20 -3.96 22.73
C LYS A 10 19.01 -3.48 21.53
N ALA A 11 19.28 -4.36 20.56
CA ALA A 11 20.02 -4.01 19.35
C ALA A 11 19.12 -3.44 18.23
N LEU A 12 17.79 -3.52 18.39
CA LEU A 12 16.87 -3.00 17.39
C LEU A 12 16.82 -1.47 17.41
N PRO A 13 16.80 -0.82 16.23
CA PRO A 13 16.52 0.60 16.14
C PRO A 13 15.17 0.95 16.78
N ASP A 14 15.13 2.12 17.42
CA ASP A 14 13.89 2.69 17.93
C ASP A 14 12.86 2.89 16.79
N PRO A 15 11.62 2.37 16.91
CA PRO A 15 10.62 2.47 15.85
C PRO A 15 10.24 3.91 15.47
N GLU A 16 10.24 4.85 16.42
CA GLU A 16 9.94 6.25 16.12
C GLU A 16 11.06 6.89 15.30
N SER A 17 12.32 6.58 15.62
CA SER A 17 13.48 6.98 14.83
C SER A 17 13.41 6.45 13.39
N VAL A 18 13.00 5.20 13.19
CA VAL A 18 12.81 4.61 11.86
C VAL A 18 11.71 5.34 11.08
N ARG A 19 10.55 5.60 11.71
CA ARG A 19 9.45 6.36 11.08
C ARG A 19 9.87 7.79 10.72
N ALA A 20 10.60 8.47 11.60
CA ALA A 20 11.14 9.79 11.33
C ALA A 20 12.17 9.78 10.19
N ALA A 21 13.03 8.76 10.12
CA ALA A 21 13.99 8.59 9.02
C ALA A 21 13.28 8.37 7.68
N LEU A 22 12.23 7.56 7.65
CA LEU A 22 11.42 7.36 6.45
C LEU A 22 10.84 8.68 5.94
N GLY A 23 10.25 9.51 6.82
CA GLY A 23 9.74 10.82 6.45
C GLY A 23 10.83 11.76 5.89
N ARG A 24 12.04 11.75 6.48
CA ARG A 24 13.15 12.61 6.03
C ARG A 24 13.73 12.19 4.69
N HIS A 25 13.92 10.89 4.46
CA HIS A 25 14.64 10.38 3.30
C HIS A 25 13.73 10.04 2.12
N PHE A 26 12.49 9.62 2.39
CA PHE A 26 11.56 9.17 1.35
C PHE A 26 10.48 10.19 1.01
N ALA A 27 10.43 11.37 1.65
CA ALA A 27 9.50 12.43 1.29
C ALA A 27 10.23 13.75 0.96
N PRO A 28 11.09 13.76 -0.08
CA PRO A 28 11.86 14.95 -0.47
C PRO A 28 10.90 16.09 -0.86
N GLY A 29 11.18 17.32 -0.40
CA GLY A 29 10.40 18.51 -0.77
C GLY A 29 9.50 19.12 0.32
N GLY A 30 9.64 18.70 1.58
CA GLY A 30 9.04 19.38 2.73
C GLY A 30 7.50 19.33 2.74
N ALA A 31 6.83 20.44 3.07
CA ALA A 31 5.40 20.46 3.41
C ALA A 31 4.43 19.99 2.29
N LYS A 32 4.87 19.95 1.03
CA LYS A 32 4.06 19.50 -0.12
C LYS A 32 4.58 18.21 -0.76
N SER A 33 5.52 17.51 -0.10
CA SER A 33 6.12 16.30 -0.66
C SER A 33 5.13 15.13 -0.74
N THR A 34 5.51 14.14 -1.55
CA THR A 34 4.95 12.79 -1.60
C THR A 34 6.05 11.79 -1.29
N TYR A 35 5.68 10.58 -0.88
CA TYR A 35 6.65 9.51 -0.77
C TYR A 35 7.21 9.12 -2.14
N VAL A 36 8.50 8.84 -2.18
CA VAL A 36 9.21 8.25 -3.31
C VAL A 36 9.38 6.75 -3.07
N ALA A 37 9.41 5.95 -4.12
CA ALA A 37 9.57 4.50 -4.00
C ALA A 37 10.98 4.10 -3.53
N ALA A 38 11.99 4.89 -3.90
CA ALA A 38 13.37 4.68 -3.48
C ALA A 38 14.13 6.01 -3.30
N SER A 39 15.09 6.00 -2.39
CA SER A 39 16.10 7.05 -2.22
C SER A 39 17.47 6.39 -1.99
N ASP A 40 18.52 6.94 -2.59
CA ASP A 40 19.90 6.55 -2.29
C ASP A 40 20.55 7.47 -1.24
N LEU A 41 21.77 7.12 -0.79
CA LEU A 41 22.54 7.92 0.16
C LEU A 41 23.13 9.20 -0.45
N ALA A 42 23.11 9.33 -1.77
CA ALA A 42 23.54 10.54 -2.50
C ALA A 42 22.38 11.53 -2.72
N GLY A 43 21.16 11.21 -2.25
CA GLY A 43 19.97 12.04 -2.36
C GLY A 43 19.22 11.92 -3.69
N LYS A 44 19.56 10.94 -4.55
CA LYS A 44 18.76 10.64 -5.75
C LYS A 44 17.54 9.83 -5.36
N THR A 45 16.44 10.05 -6.06
CA THR A 45 15.15 9.41 -5.76
C THR A 45 14.47 8.83 -6.99
N SER A 46 13.64 7.82 -6.77
CA SER A 46 12.73 7.25 -7.78
C SER A 46 11.30 7.57 -7.39
N GLU A 47 10.64 8.43 -8.15
CA GLU A 47 9.25 8.83 -7.89
C GLU A 47 8.22 7.82 -8.41
N SER A 48 8.61 6.93 -9.33
CA SER A 48 7.71 5.91 -9.87
C SER A 48 7.39 4.89 -8.80
N ASP A 49 6.10 4.72 -8.52
CA ASP A 49 5.61 3.69 -7.59
C ASP A 49 5.93 2.28 -8.12
N ASP A 50 6.27 1.37 -7.20
CA ASP A 50 6.38 -0.06 -7.46
C ASP A 50 5.06 -0.72 -7.03
N PRO A 51 4.28 -1.35 -7.93
CA PRO A 51 3.01 -1.98 -7.57
C PRO A 51 3.09 -3.03 -6.46
N ILE A 52 4.21 -3.74 -6.34
CA ILE A 52 4.42 -4.80 -5.33
C ILE A 52 4.91 -4.16 -4.03
N GLY A 53 5.84 -3.21 -4.13
CA GLY A 53 6.44 -2.48 -3.00
C GLY A 53 5.79 -1.13 -2.70
N SER A 54 4.51 -0.95 -3.03
CA SER A 54 3.90 0.38 -3.12
C SER A 54 3.88 1.12 -1.78
N ALA A 55 4.14 2.44 -1.82
CA ALA A 55 4.00 3.32 -0.66
C ALA A 55 2.53 3.38 -0.15
N LEU A 56 1.57 2.91 -0.94
CA LEU A 56 0.18 2.77 -0.52
C LEU A 56 0.00 1.84 0.68
N TRP A 57 0.90 0.87 0.89
CA TRP A 57 0.85 -0.08 2.01
C TRP A 57 1.33 0.48 3.34
N LEU A 58 1.94 1.67 3.39
CA LEU A 58 2.53 2.23 4.61
C LEU A 58 1.58 2.26 5.83
N PRO A 59 0.27 2.53 5.71
CA PRO A 59 -0.63 2.46 6.86
C PRO A 59 -0.86 1.05 7.39
N LEU A 60 -0.79 0.03 6.54
CA LEU A 60 -0.93 -1.37 6.96
C LEU A 60 0.20 -1.78 7.91
N TYR A 61 1.41 -1.26 7.67
CA TYR A 61 2.59 -1.53 8.49
C TYR A 61 2.72 -0.58 9.68
N GLU A 62 1.70 0.24 9.95
CA GLU A 62 1.69 1.28 10.99
C GLU A 62 2.86 2.28 10.86
N THR A 63 3.43 2.38 9.66
CA THR A 63 4.58 3.25 9.39
C THR A 63 4.15 4.71 9.31
N VAL A 64 2.96 4.94 8.75
CA VAL A 64 2.37 6.26 8.54
C VAL A 64 0.87 6.18 8.82
N GLU A 65 0.30 7.19 9.48
CA GLU A 65 -1.16 7.24 9.65
C GLU A 65 -1.88 7.43 8.31
N ARG A 66 -3.05 6.82 8.16
CA ARG A 66 -3.93 7.01 6.99
C ARG A 66 -4.36 8.46 6.79
N SER A 67 -4.41 9.24 7.86
CA SER A 67 -4.75 10.66 7.90
C SER A 67 -3.59 11.56 7.41
N ASP A 68 -2.36 11.03 7.36
CA ASP A 68 -1.14 11.80 7.10
C ASP A 68 -1.22 12.51 5.74
N SER A 69 -0.81 13.78 5.75
CA SER A 69 -0.95 14.63 4.57
C SER A 69 -0.04 14.21 3.42
N THR A 70 1.17 13.73 3.72
CA THR A 70 2.15 13.24 2.73
C THR A 70 1.67 11.94 2.12
N TYR A 71 1.17 11.02 2.94
CA TYR A 71 0.54 9.79 2.48
C TYR A 71 -0.66 10.07 1.59
N ARG A 72 -1.59 10.93 2.01
CA ARG A 72 -2.79 11.27 1.21
C ARG A 72 -2.43 11.90 -0.14
N ARG A 73 -1.39 12.74 -0.20
CA ARG A 73 -0.89 13.29 -1.47
C ARG A 73 -0.26 12.20 -2.35
N THR A 74 0.48 11.27 -1.73
CA THR A 74 1.07 10.11 -2.42
C THR A 74 -0.02 9.23 -3.04
N ALA A 75 -1.04 8.88 -2.27
CA ALA A 75 -2.13 8.03 -2.73
C ALA A 75 -2.89 8.64 -3.92
N LYS A 76 -3.08 9.97 -3.91
CA LYS A 76 -3.74 10.70 -5.01
C LYS A 76 -2.95 10.76 -6.31
N LYS A 77 -1.64 10.46 -6.30
CA LYS A 77 -0.81 10.42 -7.52
C LYS A 77 -0.95 9.11 -8.29
N VAL A 78 -1.55 8.08 -7.70
CA VAL A 78 -1.70 6.77 -8.35
C VAL A 78 -2.78 6.87 -9.41
N VAL A 79 -2.38 6.81 -10.68
CA VAL A 79 -3.29 6.84 -11.83
C VAL A 79 -3.37 5.45 -12.43
N GLU A 80 -4.60 4.98 -12.66
CA GLU A 80 -4.95 3.73 -13.37
C GLU A 80 -4.08 2.50 -13.04
N PRO A 81 -4.33 1.83 -11.90
CA PRO A 81 -3.57 0.67 -11.49
C PRO A 81 -3.66 -0.47 -12.50
N VAL A 82 -2.51 -0.92 -13.00
CA VAL A 82 -2.40 -2.03 -13.96
C VAL A 82 -2.32 -3.39 -13.25
N MET A 83 -1.93 -3.37 -11.97
CA MET A 83 -1.81 -4.57 -11.14
C MET A 83 -2.87 -4.60 -10.04
N LEU A 84 -3.43 -5.78 -9.79
CA LEU A 84 -4.42 -5.97 -8.73
C LEU A 84 -3.84 -5.59 -7.37
N ALA A 85 -2.59 -5.96 -7.07
CA ALA A 85 -1.91 -5.62 -5.81
C ALA A 85 -1.93 -4.10 -5.52
N GLN A 86 -1.65 -3.28 -6.53
CA GLN A 86 -1.68 -1.82 -6.38
C GLN A 86 -3.11 -1.30 -6.16
N GLN A 87 -4.10 -1.85 -6.86
CA GLN A 87 -5.50 -1.52 -6.62
C GLN A 87 -5.94 -1.90 -5.19
N LEU A 88 -5.49 -3.06 -4.68
CA LEU A 88 -5.74 -3.47 -3.30
C LEU A 88 -5.04 -2.58 -2.28
N ALA A 89 -3.83 -2.11 -2.57
CA ALA A 89 -3.10 -1.20 -1.68
C ALA A 89 -3.87 0.11 -1.44
N ARG A 90 -4.65 0.57 -2.42
CA ARG A 90 -5.52 1.76 -2.29
C ARG A 90 -6.63 1.59 -1.25
N LEU A 91 -6.97 0.36 -0.82
CA LEU A 91 -7.86 0.11 0.31
C LEU A 91 -7.31 0.65 1.63
N MET A 92 -6.00 0.87 1.72
CA MET A 92 -5.36 1.50 2.88
C MET A 92 -5.51 3.03 2.85
N GLY A 93 -5.88 3.59 1.69
CA GLY A 93 -5.87 5.01 1.38
C GLY A 93 -7.19 5.73 1.58
N PRO A 94 -7.25 7.01 1.18
CA PRO A 94 -8.49 7.79 1.19
C PRO A 94 -9.57 7.21 0.25
N ASP A 95 -9.17 6.56 -0.84
CA ASP A 95 -10.09 6.07 -1.89
C ASP A 95 -10.67 4.68 -1.58
N ALA A 96 -10.47 4.16 -0.37
CA ALA A 96 -10.83 2.78 -0.02
C ALA A 96 -12.30 2.43 -0.31
N GLY A 97 -13.22 3.38 -0.14
CA GLY A 97 -14.64 3.17 -0.45
C GLY A 97 -14.88 2.94 -1.95
N GLU A 98 -14.23 3.72 -2.82
CA GLU A 98 -14.32 3.57 -4.27
C GLU A 98 -13.76 2.22 -4.73
N VAL A 99 -12.62 1.82 -4.14
CA VAL A 99 -11.98 0.53 -4.44
C VAL A 99 -12.87 -0.65 -3.99
N LEU A 100 -13.50 -0.55 -2.82
CA LEU A 100 -14.46 -1.57 -2.37
C LEU A 100 -15.69 -1.65 -3.28
N ALA A 101 -16.22 -0.51 -3.75
CA ALA A 101 -17.32 -0.49 -4.71
C ALA A 101 -16.91 -1.13 -6.05
N TRP A 102 -15.69 -0.84 -6.52
CA TRP A 102 -15.12 -1.47 -7.71
C TRP A 102 -14.96 -2.99 -7.55
N LEU A 103 -14.44 -3.46 -6.41
CA LEU A 103 -14.24 -4.89 -6.12
C LEU A 103 -15.55 -5.69 -6.14
N ARG A 104 -16.69 -5.08 -5.81
CA ARG A 104 -18.01 -5.74 -5.91
C ARG A 104 -18.39 -6.13 -7.34
N HIS A 105 -17.82 -5.46 -8.33
CA HIS A 105 -18.17 -5.62 -9.74
C HIS A 105 -17.01 -6.11 -10.60
N ALA A 106 -15.79 -6.14 -10.07
CA ALA A 106 -14.59 -6.58 -10.78
C ALA A 106 -14.69 -8.07 -11.19
N PRO A 107 -14.68 -8.41 -12.49
CA PRO A 107 -14.76 -9.80 -12.95
C PRO A 107 -13.53 -10.65 -12.61
N LEU A 108 -12.37 -10.00 -12.43
CA LEU A 108 -11.05 -10.62 -12.28
C LEU A 108 -10.77 -11.66 -13.39
N SER A 109 -9.99 -12.70 -13.09
CA SER A 109 -9.75 -13.81 -14.01
C SER A 109 -10.79 -14.91 -13.76
N LEU A 110 -12.01 -14.69 -14.26
CA LEU A 110 -13.17 -15.59 -14.05
C LEU A 110 -13.52 -15.76 -12.56
N GLY A 111 -13.52 -14.65 -11.81
CA GLY A 111 -13.78 -14.64 -10.37
C GLY A 111 -12.58 -15.00 -9.49
N VAL A 112 -11.42 -15.30 -10.09
CA VAL A 112 -10.18 -15.57 -9.35
C VAL A 112 -9.22 -14.40 -9.47
N ALA A 113 -8.49 -14.11 -8.38
CA ALA A 113 -7.44 -13.10 -8.38
C ALA A 113 -6.42 -13.32 -9.50
N CYS A 114 -5.93 -12.21 -10.03
CA CYS A 114 -4.97 -12.18 -11.12
C CYS A 114 -3.99 -11.02 -10.93
N GLU A 115 -2.79 -11.16 -11.48
CA GLU A 115 -1.74 -10.13 -11.35
C GLU A 115 -2.15 -8.81 -11.99
N ARG A 116 -2.68 -8.86 -13.21
CA ARG A 116 -3.00 -7.68 -14.01
C ARG A 116 -4.49 -7.57 -14.27
N VAL A 117 -5.00 -6.35 -14.17
CA VAL A 117 -6.40 -6.01 -14.42
C VAL A 117 -6.49 -4.78 -15.30
N ASP A 118 -7.58 -4.66 -16.05
CA ASP A 118 -7.95 -3.39 -16.69
C ASP A 118 -8.74 -2.48 -15.72
N ALA A 119 -9.15 -1.30 -16.20
CA ALA A 119 -9.93 -0.34 -15.42
C ALA A 119 -11.28 -0.89 -14.91
N LYS A 120 -11.85 -1.90 -15.57
CA LYS A 120 -13.11 -2.55 -15.16
C LYS A 120 -12.88 -3.73 -14.20
N GLY A 121 -11.62 -4.06 -13.91
CA GLY A 121 -11.26 -5.21 -13.09
C GLY A 121 -11.27 -6.53 -13.83
N GLN A 122 -11.32 -6.51 -15.17
CA GLN A 122 -11.17 -7.73 -15.95
C GLN A 122 -9.70 -8.17 -15.89
N GLY A 123 -9.45 -9.43 -15.56
CA GLY A 123 -8.11 -9.99 -15.56
C GLY A 123 -7.52 -10.02 -16.96
N THR A 124 -6.30 -9.50 -17.12
CA THR A 124 -5.59 -9.42 -18.41
C THR A 124 -4.35 -10.31 -18.47
N ALA A 125 -3.77 -10.69 -17.32
CA ALA A 125 -2.67 -11.65 -17.22
C ALA A 125 -2.52 -12.21 -15.79
N GLY A 126 -1.80 -13.32 -15.64
CA GLY A 126 -1.41 -13.88 -14.35
C GLY A 126 -2.58 -14.33 -13.48
N GLY A 127 -3.58 -15.01 -14.07
CA GLY A 127 -4.74 -15.52 -13.33
C GLY A 127 -4.41 -16.75 -12.47
N GLY A 128 -5.14 -16.93 -11.38
CA GLY A 128 -4.98 -18.10 -10.50
C GLY A 128 -3.91 -17.92 -9.42
N ASP A 129 -3.56 -16.69 -9.06
CA ASP A 129 -2.55 -16.40 -8.05
C ASP A 129 -3.14 -16.55 -6.63
N ALA A 130 -2.69 -17.57 -5.91
CA ALA A 130 -3.12 -17.87 -4.55
C ALA A 130 -2.69 -16.81 -3.52
N ALA A 131 -1.51 -16.21 -3.69
CA ALA A 131 -1.04 -15.16 -2.79
C ALA A 131 -1.88 -13.89 -2.96
N LEU A 132 -2.20 -13.52 -4.20
CA LEU A 132 -3.11 -12.40 -4.48
C LEU A 132 -4.54 -12.67 -4.04
N ALA A 133 -5.03 -13.91 -4.13
CA ALA A 133 -6.34 -14.27 -3.58
C ALA A 133 -6.38 -14.06 -2.06
N GLY A 134 -5.33 -14.48 -1.35
CA GLY A 134 -5.16 -14.23 0.08
C GLY A 134 -5.08 -12.74 0.40
N LEU A 135 -4.29 -11.99 -0.37
CA LEU A 135 -4.15 -10.54 -0.20
C LEU A 135 -5.47 -9.80 -0.45
N LEU A 136 -6.23 -10.18 -1.48
CA LEU A 136 -7.55 -9.63 -1.79
C LEU A 136 -8.51 -9.84 -0.61
N ALA A 137 -8.60 -11.08 -0.11
CA ALA A 137 -9.46 -11.40 1.02
C ALA A 137 -9.06 -10.61 2.28
N TYR A 138 -7.77 -10.59 2.59
CA TYR A 138 -7.24 -9.90 3.76
C TYR A 138 -7.43 -8.38 3.68
N ALA A 139 -7.03 -7.74 2.58
CA ALA A 139 -7.12 -6.29 2.42
C ALA A 139 -8.57 -5.80 2.44
N THR A 140 -9.49 -6.56 1.83
CA THR A 140 -10.93 -6.26 1.86
C THR A 140 -11.48 -6.36 3.29
N TRP A 141 -11.17 -7.46 3.99
CA TRP A 141 -11.57 -7.63 5.39
C TRP A 141 -11.01 -6.50 6.26
N PHE A 142 -9.73 -6.18 6.12
CA PHE A 142 -9.05 -5.16 6.92
C PHE A 142 -9.67 -3.78 6.70
N ALA A 143 -9.94 -3.40 5.44
CA ALA A 143 -10.58 -2.12 5.13
C ALA A 143 -11.97 -2.00 5.77
N VAL A 144 -12.78 -3.06 5.71
CA VAL A 144 -14.15 -3.05 6.26
C VAL A 144 -14.19 -3.10 7.79
N HIS A 145 -13.32 -3.91 8.40
CA HIS A 145 -13.39 -4.24 9.81
C HIS A 145 -12.40 -3.47 10.68
N ALA A 146 -11.16 -3.28 10.23
CA ALA A 146 -10.17 -2.50 10.98
C ALA A 146 -10.31 -1.00 10.70
N PHE A 147 -10.50 -0.60 9.43
CA PHE A 147 -10.68 0.81 9.06
C PHE A 147 -12.12 1.29 9.03
N GLY A 148 -13.10 0.39 9.19
CA GLY A 148 -14.52 0.78 9.23
C GLY A 148 -15.04 1.33 7.89
N VAL A 149 -14.37 1.07 6.77
CA VAL A 149 -14.76 1.58 5.45
C VAL A 149 -16.08 0.94 5.02
N ARG A 150 -16.90 1.73 4.32
CA ARG A 150 -18.15 1.29 3.70
C ARG A 150 -18.12 1.70 2.22
N ALA A 151 -18.75 0.88 1.38
CA ALA A 151 -18.90 1.10 -0.06
C ALA A 151 -20.37 1.22 -0.44
#